data_AF-A0A2E4DE63-F1
#
_entry.id   AF-A0A2E4DE63-F1
#
_cell.length_a   1.000
_cell.length_b   1.000
_cell.length_c   1.000
_cell.angle_alpha   90.00
_cell.angle_beta   90.00
_cell.angle_gamma   90.00
#
_symmetry.space_group_name_H-M   'P 1'
#
loop_
_entity.id
_entity.type
_entity.pdbx_description
1 polymer ?
#
loop_
_entity_poly.entity_id
_entity_poly.type
_entity_poly.pdbx_seq_one_letter_code
_entity_poly.pdbx_strand_id
1 'polypeptide(L)'
;MSQKKLSVLLISNNDELLKEAEQELVSSDFRVIKAQSSHEAKLKFSNESFSLIMIDTELSEFKASEFVQRVRSREVEKNLKNVTPIIIMGHNPEEFTSDFSRVDHTKFIQHPFELEVLREKLKSFGFPGPTNRDVISHHSKKIKKGEFLINEGAQSLEMYWILAGSFVVTKLNETDERVVIGEVYAGELVGEMSFLDNLPRSASVKALEDSEVLVIPHKKFINVMENQPRWFRSLMQTLSQRLRNANKKIAGKYAQVEGQDYEV
;
A
#
# COMPACT_ATOMS: atom_id res chain seq x y z
N MET A 1 -3.09 -16.28 -7.93
CA MET A 1 -4.53 -16.15 -7.64
C MET A 1 -4.92 -14.69 -7.86
N SER A 2 -5.96 -14.41 -8.65
CA SER A 2 -6.37 -13.03 -8.95
C SER A 2 -6.86 -12.35 -7.67
N GLN A 3 -6.19 -11.28 -7.23
CA GLN A 3 -6.65 -10.42 -6.14
C GLN A 3 -8.02 -9.84 -6.55
N LYS A 4 -9.05 -9.98 -5.72
CA LYS A 4 -10.38 -9.47 -6.02
C LYS A 4 -10.33 -7.94 -5.96
N LYS A 5 -10.53 -7.28 -7.09
CA LYS A 5 -10.50 -5.82 -7.22
C LYS A 5 -11.55 -5.18 -6.30
N LEU A 6 -11.18 -4.12 -5.58
CA LEU A 6 -12.10 -3.37 -4.71
C LEU A 6 -13.22 -2.77 -5.55
N SER A 7 -14.47 -2.83 -5.12
CA SER A 7 -15.60 -2.24 -5.86
C SER A 7 -16.16 -1.01 -5.15
N VAL A 8 -16.51 0.02 -5.92
CA VAL A 8 -17.15 1.25 -5.41
C VAL A 8 -18.47 1.48 -6.11
N LEU A 9 -19.54 1.73 -5.33
CA LEU A 9 -20.81 2.21 -5.85
C LEU A 9 -20.84 3.74 -5.77
N LEU A 10 -20.81 4.40 -6.93
CA LEU A 10 -20.83 5.85 -7.05
C LEU A 10 -22.23 6.31 -7.49
N ILE A 11 -22.92 7.07 -6.64
CA ILE A 11 -24.31 7.48 -6.82
C ILE A 11 -24.37 8.99 -6.97
N SER A 12 -24.71 9.47 -8.17
CA SER A 12 -24.93 10.90 -8.47
C SER A 12 -25.74 11.03 -9.76
N ASN A 13 -26.54 12.08 -9.87
CA ASN A 13 -27.22 12.50 -11.11
C ASN A 13 -26.37 13.50 -11.93
N ASN A 14 -25.21 13.91 -11.42
CA ASN A 14 -24.28 14.82 -12.08
C ASN A 14 -23.22 14.03 -12.88
N ASP A 15 -23.34 14.06 -14.22
CA ASP A 15 -22.43 13.34 -15.12
C ASP A 15 -20.98 13.82 -15.09
N GLU A 16 -20.75 15.10 -14.81
CA GLU A 16 -19.39 15.67 -14.72
C GLU A 16 -18.70 15.14 -13.46
N LEU A 17 -19.40 15.20 -12.33
CA LEU A 17 -18.95 14.61 -11.08
C LEU A 17 -18.68 13.11 -11.21
N LEU A 18 -19.59 12.38 -11.86
CA LEU A 18 -19.44 10.94 -12.09
C LEU A 18 -18.16 10.62 -12.90
N LYS A 19 -17.76 11.49 -13.83
CA LYS A 19 -16.54 11.31 -14.62
C LYS A 19 -15.28 11.62 -13.81
N GLU A 20 -15.25 12.75 -13.11
CA GLU A 20 -14.09 13.16 -12.32
C GLU A 20 -13.79 12.15 -11.20
N ALA A 21 -14.81 11.78 -10.43
CA ALA A 21 -14.66 10.79 -9.36
C ALA A 21 -14.29 9.41 -9.90
N GLU A 22 -14.87 8.98 -11.04
CA GLU A 22 -14.51 7.70 -11.66
C GLU A 22 -13.03 7.63 -12.06
N GLN A 23 -12.49 8.68 -12.69
CA GLN A 23 -11.09 8.70 -13.09
C GLN A 23 -10.15 8.48 -11.90
N GLU A 24 -10.40 9.18 -10.79
CA GLU A 24 -9.61 9.05 -9.58
C GLU A 24 -9.76 7.66 -8.93
N LEU A 25 -11.00 7.15 -8.84
CA LEU A 25 -11.28 5.83 -8.26
C LEU A 25 -10.66 4.70 -9.08
N VAL A 26 -10.72 4.77 -10.42
CA VAL A 26 -10.08 3.78 -11.30
C VAL A 26 -8.56 3.80 -11.14
N SER A 27 -7.96 4.98 -11.00
CA SER A 27 -6.52 5.12 -10.72
C SER A 27 -6.13 4.53 -9.35
N SER A 28 -7.06 4.58 -8.39
CA SER A 28 -7.01 3.93 -7.07
C SER A 28 -7.35 2.44 -7.07
N ASP A 29 -7.32 1.79 -8.23
CA ASP A 29 -7.60 0.36 -8.43
C ASP A 29 -8.99 -0.09 -7.96
N PHE A 30 -9.96 0.84 -7.93
CA PHE A 30 -11.37 0.47 -7.76
C PHE A 30 -11.99 0.06 -9.09
N ARG A 31 -12.91 -0.89 -9.02
CA ARG A 31 -13.92 -1.13 -10.04
C ARG A 31 -15.12 -0.23 -9.73
N VAL A 32 -15.36 0.76 -10.58
CA VAL A 32 -16.44 1.73 -10.39
C VAL A 32 -17.74 1.19 -10.96
N ILE A 33 -18.79 1.21 -10.15
CA ILE A 33 -20.16 0.93 -10.53
C ILE A 33 -20.96 2.19 -10.27
N LYS A 34 -21.51 2.82 -11.30
CA LYS A 34 -22.28 4.06 -11.17
C LYS A 34 -23.75 3.77 -10.89
N ALA A 35 -24.48 4.69 -10.30
CA ALA A 35 -25.94 4.70 -10.30
C ALA A 35 -26.44 6.14 -10.36
N GLN A 36 -27.37 6.43 -11.26
CA GLN A 36 -27.94 7.78 -11.44
C GLN A 36 -29.29 7.95 -10.74
N SER A 37 -29.88 6.85 -10.26
CA SER A 37 -31.18 6.84 -9.58
C SER A 37 -31.18 6.01 -8.31
N SER A 38 -32.19 6.26 -7.46
CA SER A 38 -32.43 5.49 -6.24
C SER A 38 -32.68 4.01 -6.55
N HIS A 39 -33.42 3.76 -7.62
CA HIS A 39 -33.82 2.42 -8.03
C HIS A 39 -32.61 1.61 -8.48
N GLU A 40 -31.77 2.22 -9.31
CA GLU A 40 -30.53 1.62 -9.81
C GLU A 40 -29.54 1.35 -8.66
N ALA A 41 -29.36 2.30 -7.75
CA ALA A 41 -28.49 2.12 -6.58
C ALA A 41 -28.96 0.94 -5.70
N LYS A 42 -30.27 0.85 -5.44
CA LYS A 42 -30.88 -0.24 -4.66
C LYS A 42 -30.72 -1.60 -5.34
N LEU A 43 -30.93 -1.67 -6.66
CA LEU A 43 -30.75 -2.91 -7.43
C LEU A 43 -29.28 -3.37 -7.38
N LYS A 44 -28.34 -2.45 -7.64
CA LYS A 44 -26.90 -2.75 -7.63
C LYS A 44 -26.41 -3.18 -6.26
N PHE A 45 -26.79 -2.46 -5.20
CA PHE A 45 -26.51 -2.86 -3.82
C PHE A 45 -27.11 -4.21 -3.46
N SER A 46 -28.28 -4.54 -3.98
CA SER A 46 -28.92 -5.84 -3.71
C SER A 46 -28.15 -7.00 -4.32
N ASN A 47 -27.60 -6.81 -5.52
CA ASN A 47 -26.94 -7.83 -6.33
C ASN A 47 -25.44 -8.03 -6.01
N GLU A 48 -24.78 -7.03 -5.41
CA GLU A 48 -23.35 -7.07 -5.12
C GLU A 48 -23.00 -6.39 -3.79
N SER A 49 -21.93 -6.87 -3.14
CA SER A 49 -21.27 -6.17 -2.03
C SER A 49 -20.24 -5.16 -2.54
N PHE A 50 -20.24 -3.95 -1.98
CA PHE A 50 -19.28 -2.91 -2.33
C PHE A 50 -18.25 -2.72 -1.22
N SER A 51 -17.01 -2.39 -1.61
CA SER A 51 -15.95 -2.01 -0.69
C SER A 51 -16.10 -0.56 -0.23
N LEU A 52 -16.70 0.31 -1.04
CA LEU A 52 -16.95 1.72 -0.75
C LEU A 52 -18.26 2.15 -1.41
N ILE A 53 -18.99 3.06 -0.78
CA ILE A 53 -20.13 3.75 -1.41
C ILE A 53 -19.85 5.25 -1.40
N MET A 54 -20.08 5.91 -2.52
CA MET A 54 -20.05 7.36 -2.64
C MET A 54 -21.44 7.81 -3.07
N ILE A 55 -22.02 8.77 -2.36
CA ILE A 55 -23.37 9.25 -2.63
C ILE A 55 -23.42 10.77 -2.58
N ASP A 56 -23.96 11.35 -3.64
CA ASP A 56 -24.27 12.76 -3.76
C ASP A 56 -25.55 13.09 -2.97
N THR A 57 -25.58 14.21 -2.25
CA THR A 57 -26.79 14.68 -1.55
C THR A 57 -27.78 15.34 -2.51
N GLU A 58 -27.34 15.81 -3.68
CA GLU A 58 -28.18 16.53 -4.65
C GLU A 58 -29.00 15.62 -5.57
N LEU A 59 -29.35 14.42 -5.08
CA LEU A 59 -30.18 13.47 -5.81
C LEU A 59 -31.65 13.94 -5.77
N SER A 60 -32.18 14.28 -6.94
CA SER A 60 -33.55 14.79 -7.10
C SER A 60 -34.63 13.78 -6.69
N GLU A 61 -34.35 12.48 -6.76
CA GLU A 61 -35.35 11.43 -6.59
C GLU A 61 -35.43 10.84 -5.17
N PHE A 62 -34.43 11.05 -4.30
CA PHE A 62 -34.43 10.49 -2.94
C PHE A 62 -33.36 11.10 -2.04
N LYS A 63 -33.60 11.07 -0.72
CA LYS A 63 -32.63 11.53 0.27
C LYS A 63 -31.49 10.53 0.46
N ALA A 64 -30.25 11.00 0.37
CA ALA A 64 -29.06 10.18 0.62
C ALA A 64 -29.10 9.49 1.99
N SER A 65 -29.64 10.16 3.01
CA SER A 65 -29.79 9.63 4.37
C SER A 65 -30.63 8.35 4.44
N GLU A 66 -31.71 8.25 3.66
CA GLU A 66 -32.55 7.04 3.61
C GLU A 66 -31.79 5.84 3.04
N PHE A 67 -30.97 6.06 2.01
CA PHE A 67 -30.17 4.98 1.43
C PHE A 67 -29.07 4.52 2.39
N VAL A 68 -28.41 5.46 3.05
CA VAL A 68 -27.39 5.14 4.05
C VAL A 68 -27.97 4.35 5.22
N GLN A 69 -29.13 4.75 5.75
CA GLN A 69 -29.82 3.98 6.79
C GLN A 69 -30.13 2.56 6.31
N ARG A 70 -30.60 2.40 5.07
CA ARG A 70 -30.87 1.07 4.49
C ARG A 70 -29.63 0.20 4.36
N VAL A 71 -28.49 0.78 3.96
CA VAL A 71 -27.20 0.07 3.92
C VAL A 71 -26.87 -0.46 5.32
N ARG A 72 -26.97 0.41 6.34
CA ARG A 72 -26.67 0.05 7.74
C ARG A 72 -27.62 -1.01 8.29
N SER A 73 -28.94 -0.87 8.07
CA SER A 73 -29.92 -1.88 8.50
C SER A 73 -29.60 -3.25 7.92
N ARG A 74 -29.24 -3.32 6.63
CA ARG A 74 -28.88 -4.59 5.98
C ARG A 74 -27.59 -5.19 6.52
N GLU A 75 -26.61 -4.37 6.88
CA GLU A 75 -25.35 -4.82 7.48
C GLU A 75 -25.58 -5.42 8.87
N VAL A 76 -26.46 -4.80 9.67
CA VAL A 76 -26.90 -5.32 10.97
C VAL A 76 -27.65 -6.65 10.79
N GLU A 77 -28.62 -6.72 9.87
CA GLU A 77 -29.37 -7.95 9.57
C GLU A 77 -28.45 -9.12 9.14
N LYS A 78 -27.40 -8.82 8.38
CA LYS A 78 -26.42 -9.81 7.93
C LYS A 78 -25.29 -10.07 8.94
N ASN A 79 -25.32 -9.42 10.10
CA ASN A 79 -24.30 -9.50 11.14
C ASN A 79 -22.87 -9.27 10.60
N LEU A 80 -22.73 -8.27 9.73
CA LEU A 80 -21.44 -7.96 9.11
C LEU A 80 -20.54 -7.25 10.11
N LYS A 81 -19.36 -7.84 10.36
CA LYS A 81 -18.35 -7.25 11.27
C LYS A 81 -17.69 -6.00 10.72
N ASN A 82 -17.60 -5.87 9.40
CA ASN A 82 -17.02 -4.72 8.71
C ASN A 82 -18.13 -3.95 8.02
N VAL A 83 -18.40 -2.76 8.55
CA VAL A 83 -19.37 -1.80 8.03
C VAL A 83 -18.79 -1.13 6.79
N THR A 84 -19.56 -1.06 5.70
CA THR A 84 -19.11 -0.47 4.43
C THR A 84 -18.83 1.02 4.61
N PRO A 85 -17.62 1.50 4.26
CA PRO A 85 -17.30 2.92 4.23
C PRO A 85 -18.22 3.69 3.27
N ILE A 86 -18.66 4.88 3.67
CA ILE A 86 -19.51 5.74 2.85
C ILE A 86 -18.93 7.15 2.80
N ILE A 87 -18.84 7.72 1.61
CA ILE A 87 -18.55 9.15 1.39
C ILE A 87 -19.83 9.83 0.94
N ILE A 88 -20.24 10.84 1.71
CA ILE A 88 -21.30 11.77 1.35
C ILE A 88 -20.67 12.95 0.63
N MET A 89 -21.18 13.28 -0.55
CA MET A 89 -20.72 14.41 -1.34
C MET A 89 -21.86 15.43 -1.45
N GLY A 90 -21.58 16.72 -1.28
CA GLY A 90 -22.62 17.75 -1.34
C GLY A 90 -22.08 19.15 -1.11
N HIS A 91 -22.92 20.17 -1.29
CA HIS A 91 -22.49 21.57 -1.13
C HIS A 91 -22.53 22.09 0.31
N ASN A 92 -23.38 21.48 1.16
CA ASN A 92 -23.65 21.97 2.51
C ASN A 92 -23.15 21.01 3.62
N PRO A 93 -22.07 21.36 4.35
CA PRO A 93 -21.59 20.57 5.49
C PRO A 93 -22.60 20.47 6.66
N GLU A 94 -23.52 21.43 6.79
CA GLU A 94 -24.54 21.43 7.85
C GLU A 94 -25.56 20.30 7.63
N GLU A 95 -25.94 20.06 6.38
CA GLU A 95 -26.79 18.93 5.98
C GLU A 95 -26.12 17.60 6.35
N PHE A 96 -24.82 17.48 6.09
CA PHE A 96 -24.06 16.30 6.52
C PHE A 96 -24.10 16.12 8.04
N THR A 97 -23.89 17.20 8.79
CA THR A 97 -23.83 17.17 10.25
C THR A 97 -25.20 16.80 10.85
N SER A 98 -26.29 17.31 10.30
CA SER A 98 -27.66 16.96 10.69
C SER A 98 -27.94 15.48 10.48
N ASP A 99 -27.69 14.99 9.27
CA ASP A 99 -28.25 13.72 8.81
C ASP A 99 -27.31 12.52 9.01
N PHE A 100 -26.00 12.77 9.13
CA PHE A 100 -24.98 11.71 9.09
C PHE A 100 -23.99 11.74 10.25
N SER A 101 -24.01 12.75 11.13
CA SER A 101 -23.05 12.84 12.27
C SER A 101 -23.03 11.62 13.18
N ARG A 102 -24.15 10.88 13.24
CA ARG A 102 -24.30 9.66 14.06
C ARG A 102 -24.12 8.37 13.27
N VAL A 103 -23.81 8.46 11.99
CA VAL A 103 -23.69 7.29 11.13
C VAL A 103 -22.23 6.86 11.09
N ASP A 104 -21.98 5.66 11.61
CA ASP A 104 -20.65 5.07 11.61
C ASP A 104 -20.08 4.93 10.21
N HIS A 105 -18.75 5.09 10.12
CA HIS A 105 -18.00 4.88 8.89
C HIS A 105 -18.44 5.77 7.72
N THR A 106 -18.95 6.98 8.02
CA THR A 106 -19.27 8.00 7.02
C THR A 106 -18.26 9.14 7.05
N LYS A 107 -17.99 9.74 5.88
CA LYS A 107 -17.21 10.97 5.74
C LYS A 107 -17.86 11.90 4.73
N PHE A 108 -17.62 13.19 4.88
CA PHE A 108 -18.12 14.21 3.97
C PHE A 108 -17.01 14.75 3.06
N ILE A 109 -17.38 15.05 1.81
CA ILE A 109 -16.61 15.85 0.86
C ILE A 109 -17.51 16.98 0.35
N GLN A 110 -17.04 18.21 0.45
CA GLN A 110 -17.79 19.38 -0.03
C GLN A 110 -17.59 19.57 -1.54
N HIS A 111 -18.65 19.91 -2.26
CA HIS A 111 -18.59 20.26 -3.68
C HIS A 111 -18.41 21.77 -3.93
N PRO A 112 -17.65 22.13 -4.99
CA PRO A 112 -16.72 21.27 -5.75
C PRO A 112 -15.53 20.83 -4.88
N PHE A 113 -14.90 19.70 -5.19
CA PHE A 113 -13.71 19.22 -4.47
C PHE A 113 -12.50 19.03 -5.37
N GLU A 114 -11.31 19.21 -4.80
CA GLU A 114 -10.06 18.77 -5.43
C GLU A 114 -9.88 17.26 -5.26
N LEU A 115 -9.33 16.58 -6.28
CA LEU A 115 -9.09 15.12 -6.23
C LEU A 115 -8.21 14.68 -5.06
N GLU A 116 -7.32 15.55 -4.57
CA GLU A 116 -6.49 15.25 -3.39
C GLU A 116 -7.33 15.08 -2.13
N VAL A 117 -8.43 15.82 -1.98
CA VAL A 117 -9.38 15.67 -0.87
C VAL A 117 -10.01 14.28 -0.90
N LEU A 118 -10.42 13.80 -2.09
CA LEU A 118 -10.96 12.45 -2.27
C LEU A 118 -9.91 11.40 -1.88
N ARG A 119 -8.65 11.55 -2.32
CA ARG A 119 -7.55 10.64 -1.94
C ARG A 119 -7.33 10.58 -0.44
N GLU A 120 -7.35 11.72 0.25
CA GLU A 120 -7.21 11.77 1.71
C GLU A 120 -8.35 11.03 2.41
N LYS A 121 -9.59 11.19 1.94
CA LYS A 121 -10.73 10.43 2.49
C LYS A 121 -10.55 8.92 2.27
N LEU A 122 -10.14 8.49 1.08
CA LEU A 122 -9.86 7.08 0.78
C LEU A 122 -8.78 6.50 1.69
N LYS A 123 -7.63 7.18 1.82
CA LYS A 123 -6.54 6.79 2.73
C LYS A 123 -7.01 6.67 4.18
N SER A 124 -7.87 7.58 4.62
CA SER A 124 -8.39 7.59 6.00
C SER A 124 -9.39 6.48 6.32
N PHE A 125 -9.86 5.75 5.30
CA PHE A 125 -10.59 4.48 5.46
C PHE A 125 -9.69 3.25 5.35
N GLY A 126 -8.37 3.43 5.17
CA GLY A 126 -7.40 2.35 5.00
C GLY A 126 -7.33 1.81 3.57
N PHE A 127 -7.93 2.48 2.59
CA PHE A 127 -7.76 2.10 1.19
C PHE A 127 -6.36 2.46 0.69
N PRO A 128 -5.73 1.60 -0.12
CA PRO A 128 -4.51 1.98 -0.82
C PRO A 128 -4.84 3.17 -1.73
N GLY A 129 -3.95 4.18 -1.76
CA GLY A 129 -4.04 5.25 -2.76
C GLY A 129 -3.82 4.71 -4.18
N PRO A 130 -3.83 5.58 -5.22
CA PRO A 130 -3.55 5.19 -6.60
C PRO A 130 -2.47 4.12 -6.68
N THR A 131 -2.87 2.91 -7.09
CA THR A 131 -1.93 1.79 -7.15
C THR A 131 -1.04 2.09 -8.31
N ASN A 132 0.17 2.49 -7.95
CA ASN A 132 0.96 3.37 -8.76
C ASN A 132 1.71 2.54 -9.82
N ARG A 133 0.98 2.05 -10.84
CA ARG A 133 1.60 1.46 -12.03
C ARG A 133 2.62 2.44 -12.64
N ASP A 134 2.39 3.75 -12.49
CA ASP A 134 3.31 4.80 -12.95
C ASP A 134 4.55 4.98 -12.06
N VAL A 135 4.46 4.87 -10.74
CA VAL A 135 5.66 4.87 -9.88
C VAL A 135 6.48 3.58 -10.05
N ILE A 136 5.83 2.44 -10.27
CA ILE A 136 6.54 1.20 -10.60
C ILE A 136 7.34 1.38 -11.90
N SER A 137 6.74 1.96 -12.94
CA SER A 137 7.45 2.15 -14.22
C SER A 137 8.61 3.16 -14.16
N HIS A 138 8.50 4.25 -13.40
CA HIS A 138 9.55 5.30 -13.36
C HIS A 138 10.68 5.02 -12.35
N HIS A 139 10.47 4.12 -11.39
CA HIS A 139 11.47 3.79 -10.38
C HIS A 139 11.81 2.29 -10.37
N SER A 140 11.39 1.54 -11.41
CA SER A 140 11.85 0.16 -11.59
C SER A 140 13.25 0.14 -12.20
N LYS A 141 14.07 -0.79 -11.72
CA LYS A 141 15.38 -1.10 -12.28
C LYS A 141 15.41 -2.57 -12.66
N LYS A 142 15.81 -2.85 -13.90
CA LYS A 142 16.13 -4.20 -14.35
C LYS A 142 17.56 -4.54 -13.94
N ILE A 143 17.75 -5.72 -13.38
CA ILE A 143 19.03 -6.24 -12.91
C ILE A 143 19.30 -7.52 -13.68
N LYS A 144 20.44 -7.62 -14.35
CA LYS A 144 20.77 -8.85 -15.09
C LYS A 144 21.25 -9.93 -14.13
N LYS A 145 21.09 -11.20 -14.52
CA LYS A 145 21.69 -12.33 -13.81
C LYS A 145 23.17 -12.06 -13.52
N GLY A 146 23.56 -12.20 -12.26
CA GLY A 146 24.92 -12.01 -11.79
C GLY A 146 25.31 -10.57 -11.42
N GLU A 147 24.47 -9.57 -11.70
CA GLU A 147 24.71 -8.17 -11.31
C GLU A 147 24.45 -7.97 -9.80
N PHE A 148 25.26 -7.13 -9.17
CA PHE A 148 25.05 -6.70 -7.78
C PHE A 148 24.04 -5.57 -7.72
N LEU A 149 22.94 -5.80 -7.00
CA LEU A 149 22.00 -4.74 -6.65
C LEU A 149 22.54 -3.88 -5.51
N ILE A 150 23.15 -4.52 -4.51
CA ILE A 150 23.76 -3.88 -3.35
C ILE A 150 25.17 -4.44 -3.16
N ASN A 151 26.13 -3.55 -2.89
CA ASN A 151 27.46 -3.92 -2.44
C ASN A 151 27.59 -3.63 -0.94
N GLU A 152 28.09 -4.61 -0.19
CA GLU A 152 28.42 -4.44 1.23
C GLU A 152 29.34 -3.22 1.44
N GLY A 153 29.13 -2.48 2.54
CA GLY A 153 29.93 -1.31 2.88
C GLY A 153 29.63 -0.04 2.07
N ALA A 154 28.87 -0.13 0.97
CA ALA A 154 28.50 1.04 0.19
C ALA A 154 27.67 2.05 1.02
N GLN A 155 27.87 3.34 0.75
CA GLN A 155 27.09 4.42 1.34
C GLN A 155 25.85 4.69 0.47
N SER A 156 24.79 3.93 0.69
CA SER A 156 23.49 4.15 0.07
C SER A 156 22.39 3.81 1.06
N LEU A 157 21.35 4.64 1.08
CA LEU A 157 20.21 4.53 2.01
C LEU A 157 18.92 4.17 1.29
N GLU A 158 18.98 3.86 0.00
CA GLU A 158 17.82 3.40 -0.76
C GLU A 158 17.43 1.99 -0.32
N MET A 159 16.16 1.63 -0.42
CA MET A 159 15.74 0.23 -0.28
C MET A 159 15.04 -0.21 -1.56
N TYR A 160 14.98 -1.51 -1.76
CA TYR A 160 14.45 -2.09 -2.98
C TYR A 160 13.38 -3.12 -2.64
N TRP A 161 12.25 -3.06 -3.34
CA TRP A 161 11.26 -4.12 -3.33
C TRP A 161 11.46 -4.99 -4.56
N ILE A 162 11.66 -6.30 -4.36
CA ILE A 162 11.77 -7.25 -5.46
C ILE A 162 10.41 -7.44 -6.14
N LEU A 163 10.31 -7.00 -7.40
CA LEU A 163 9.10 -7.16 -8.22
C LEU A 163 9.08 -8.53 -8.92
N ALA A 164 10.24 -8.98 -9.39
CA ALA A 164 10.42 -10.27 -10.05
C ALA A 164 11.86 -10.78 -9.89
N GLY A 165 12.02 -12.10 -9.94
CA GLY A 165 13.30 -12.79 -9.87
C GLY A 165 13.74 -13.14 -8.44
N SER A 166 15.01 -13.54 -8.31
CA SER A 166 15.62 -14.02 -7.07
C SER A 166 17.04 -13.50 -6.90
N PHE A 167 17.46 -13.35 -5.64
CA PHE A 167 18.75 -12.80 -5.26
C PHE A 167 19.38 -13.61 -4.13
N VAL A 168 20.71 -13.67 -4.14
CA VAL A 168 21.50 -14.21 -3.03
C VAL A 168 22.07 -13.07 -2.20
N VAL A 169 22.03 -13.22 -0.88
CA VAL A 169 22.63 -12.29 0.08
C VAL A 169 23.95 -12.87 0.56
N THR A 170 25.03 -12.13 0.35
CA THR A 170 26.38 -12.57 0.73
C THR A 170 27.04 -11.54 1.62
N LYS A 171 27.85 -12.00 2.58
CA LYS A 171 28.62 -11.14 3.48
C LYS A 171 30.09 -11.55 3.48
N LEU A 172 30.99 -10.59 3.64
CA LEU A 172 32.39 -10.88 3.92
C LEU A 172 32.55 -11.40 5.35
N ASN A 173 33.27 -12.52 5.49
CA ASN A 173 33.67 -13.07 6.78
C ASN A 173 34.94 -12.38 7.31
N GLU A 174 35.56 -12.92 8.37
CA GLU A 174 36.77 -12.33 8.96
C GLU A 174 38.05 -12.52 8.12
N THR A 175 38.00 -13.43 7.14
CA THR A 175 39.08 -13.75 6.18
C THR A 175 38.85 -13.11 4.79
N ASP A 176 37.91 -12.15 4.69
CA ASP A 176 37.50 -11.50 3.44
C ASP A 176 36.89 -12.44 2.37
N GLU A 177 36.41 -13.61 2.76
CA GLU A 177 35.68 -14.52 1.89
C GLU A 177 34.17 -14.23 1.93
N ARG A 178 33.51 -14.40 0.77
CA ARG A 178 32.07 -14.19 0.65
C ARG A 178 31.31 -15.44 1.06
N VAL A 179 30.55 -15.34 2.14
CA VAL A 179 29.64 -16.40 2.59
C VAL A 179 28.19 -16.06 2.30
N VAL A 180 27.41 -17.04 1.88
CA VAL A 180 25.97 -16.91 1.67
C VAL A 180 25.27 -16.89 3.03
N ILE A 181 24.44 -15.88 3.27
CA ILE A 181 23.69 -15.72 4.53
C ILE A 181 22.17 -15.75 4.32
N GLY A 182 21.70 -15.86 3.08
CA GLY A 182 20.29 -15.99 2.75
C GLY A 182 19.98 -15.75 1.28
N GLU A 183 18.71 -15.87 0.94
CA GLU A 183 18.14 -15.58 -0.38
C GLU A 183 16.93 -14.65 -0.21
N VAL A 184 16.59 -13.95 -1.29
CA VAL A 184 15.48 -12.99 -1.34
C VAL A 184 14.71 -13.18 -2.65
N TYR A 185 13.39 -13.16 -2.56
CA TYR A 185 12.47 -13.39 -3.67
C TYR A 185 11.49 -12.24 -3.89
N ALA A 186 10.72 -12.33 -4.98
CA ALA A 186 9.65 -11.38 -5.28
C ALA A 186 8.67 -11.21 -4.11
N GLY A 187 8.34 -9.96 -3.78
CA GLY A 187 7.52 -9.61 -2.62
C GLY A 187 8.32 -9.12 -1.40
N GLU A 188 9.63 -9.37 -1.37
CA GLU A 188 10.49 -9.00 -0.24
C GLU A 188 11.23 -7.67 -0.44
N LEU A 189 11.71 -7.10 0.68
CA LEU A 189 12.52 -5.88 0.71
C LEU A 189 13.99 -6.20 0.95
N VAL A 190 14.88 -5.41 0.34
CA VAL A 190 16.32 -5.44 0.62
C VAL A 190 16.90 -4.04 0.77
N GLY A 191 17.92 -3.93 1.61
CA GLY A 191 18.57 -2.66 1.91
C GLY A 191 17.82 -1.79 2.91
N GLU A 192 16.74 -2.33 3.49
CA GLU A 192 15.92 -1.77 4.56
C GLU A 192 16.74 -1.47 5.81
N MET A 193 17.80 -2.24 6.09
CA MET A 193 18.60 -2.04 7.29
C MET A 193 19.30 -0.69 7.29
N SER A 194 20.10 -0.43 6.25
CA SER A 194 20.76 0.86 6.03
C SER A 194 19.78 2.01 5.92
N PHE A 195 18.62 1.76 5.30
CA PHE A 195 17.53 2.72 5.25
C PHE A 195 17.04 3.11 6.67
N LEU A 196 16.92 2.14 7.59
CA LEU A 196 16.37 2.37 8.94
C LEU A 196 17.40 2.89 9.96
N ASP A 197 18.64 2.42 9.88
CA ASP A 197 19.69 2.69 10.87
C ASP A 197 20.74 3.72 10.41
N ASN A 198 20.68 4.16 9.14
CA ASN A 198 21.63 5.09 8.53
C ASN A 198 23.09 4.61 8.58
N LEU A 199 23.31 3.30 8.58
CA LEU A 199 24.64 2.68 8.53
C LEU A 199 24.96 2.16 7.11
N PRO A 200 26.24 1.94 6.77
CA PRO A 200 26.62 1.30 5.51
C PRO A 200 25.93 -0.05 5.28
N ARG A 201 25.85 -0.46 4.01
CA ARG A 201 25.21 -1.71 3.59
C ARG A 201 25.75 -2.90 4.39
N SER A 202 24.83 -3.66 5.00
CA SER A 202 25.13 -4.77 5.90
C SER A 202 25.69 -6.01 5.19
N ALA A 203 25.34 -6.20 3.92
CA ALA A 203 25.68 -7.33 3.08
C ALA A 203 25.55 -6.93 1.60
N SER A 204 26.09 -7.75 0.71
CA SER A 204 25.90 -7.64 -0.73
C SER A 204 24.69 -8.44 -1.18
N VAL A 205 24.03 -7.99 -2.24
CA VAL A 205 22.86 -8.66 -2.83
C VAL A 205 23.08 -8.79 -4.33
N LYS A 206 23.10 -10.03 -4.84
CA LYS A 206 23.41 -10.36 -6.23
C LYS A 206 22.26 -11.13 -6.88
N ALA A 207 21.90 -10.75 -8.10
CA ALA A 207 20.82 -11.41 -8.83
C ALA A 207 21.24 -12.84 -9.27
N LEU A 208 20.37 -13.82 -9.03
CA LEU A 208 20.55 -15.21 -9.46
C LEU A 208 19.97 -15.46 -10.86
N GLU A 209 19.06 -14.59 -11.29
CA GLU A 209 18.41 -14.56 -12.61
C GLU A 209 18.18 -13.11 -13.06
N ASP A 210 17.63 -12.92 -14.26
CA ASP A 210 17.20 -11.59 -14.69
C ASP A 210 16.02 -11.14 -13.83
N SER A 211 16.19 -10.03 -13.13
CA SER A 211 15.29 -9.58 -12.07
C SER A 211 14.82 -8.15 -12.29
N GLU A 212 13.74 -7.78 -11.61
CA GLU A 212 13.19 -6.42 -11.61
C GLU A 212 12.91 -5.98 -10.17
N VAL A 213 13.31 -4.74 -9.86
CA VAL A 213 13.15 -4.18 -8.51
C VAL A 213 12.56 -2.79 -8.58
N LEU A 214 11.76 -2.43 -7.58
CA LEU A 214 11.32 -1.05 -7.35
C LEU A 214 12.30 -0.35 -6.43
N VAL A 215 12.88 0.76 -6.88
CA VAL A 215 13.74 1.62 -6.07
C VAL A 215 12.89 2.52 -5.18
N ILE A 216 13.13 2.49 -3.87
CA ILE A 216 12.47 3.34 -2.88
C ILE A 216 13.50 4.33 -2.31
N PRO A 217 13.48 5.60 -2.74
CA PRO A 217 14.43 6.60 -2.28
C PRO A 217 14.23 6.95 -0.81
N HIS A 218 15.33 7.11 -0.08
CA HIS A 218 15.34 7.47 1.34
C HIS A 218 14.46 8.70 1.65
N LYS A 219 14.59 9.77 0.86
CA LYS A 219 13.87 11.05 1.04
C LYS A 219 12.34 10.91 0.90
N LYS A 220 11.84 10.00 0.08
CA LYS A 220 10.39 9.84 -0.12
C LYS A 220 9.72 9.16 1.08
N PHE A 221 10.46 8.29 1.76
CA PHE A 221 9.90 7.43 2.80
C PHE A 221 10.24 7.93 4.22
N ILE A 222 11.25 8.80 4.38
CA ILE A 222 11.54 9.42 5.68
C ILE A 222 10.36 10.25 6.21
N ASN A 223 9.64 10.97 5.34
CA ASN A 223 8.45 11.73 5.72
C ASN A 223 7.34 10.81 6.27
N VAL A 224 7.20 9.60 5.72
CA VAL A 224 6.24 8.60 6.22
C VAL A 224 6.66 8.12 7.61
N MET A 225 7.95 7.86 7.81
CA MET A 225 8.52 7.44 9.09
C MET A 225 8.47 8.53 10.16
N GLU A 226 8.64 9.80 9.79
CA GLU A 226 8.58 10.95 10.70
C GLU A 226 7.18 11.14 11.29
N ASN A 227 6.14 10.81 10.51
CA ASN A 227 4.74 10.84 10.93
C ASN A 227 4.35 9.65 11.84
N GLN A 228 5.22 8.66 12.02
CA GLN A 228 4.97 7.55 12.95
C GLN A 228 5.32 7.91 14.40
N PRO A 229 4.62 7.31 15.38
CA PRO A 229 4.97 7.43 16.80
C PRO A 229 6.45 7.09 17.05
N ARG A 230 7.09 7.82 17.96
CA ARG A 230 8.54 7.64 18.26
C ARG A 230 8.89 6.19 18.62
N TRP A 231 8.03 5.51 19.39
CA TRP A 231 8.27 4.13 19.80
C TRP A 231 8.31 3.15 18.60
N PHE A 232 7.53 3.40 17.54
CA PHE A 232 7.52 2.57 16.34
C PHE A 232 8.85 2.65 15.60
N ARG A 233 9.39 3.87 15.47
CA ARG A 233 10.74 4.09 14.90
C ARG A 233 11.82 3.39 15.70
N SER A 234 11.80 3.54 17.03
CA SER A 234 12.75 2.87 17.92
C SER A 234 12.66 1.34 17.83
N LEU A 235 11.46 0.79 17.69
CA LEU A 235 11.25 -0.65 17.48
C LEU A 235 11.90 -1.11 16.17
N MET A 236 11.63 -0.42 15.05
CA MET A 236 12.21 -0.76 13.74
C MET A 236 13.73 -0.69 13.72
N GLN A 237 14.32 0.35 14.31
CA GLN A 237 15.77 0.47 14.45
C GLN A 237 16.35 -0.66 15.31
N THR A 238 15.68 -1.01 16.41
CA THR A 238 16.12 -2.11 17.29
C THR A 238 16.09 -3.45 16.57
N LEU A 239 15.03 -3.75 15.82
CA LEU A 239 14.94 -5.00 15.05
C LEU A 239 15.99 -5.05 13.93
N SER A 240 16.17 -3.95 13.19
CA SER A 240 17.21 -3.82 12.17
C SER A 240 18.61 -4.10 12.75
N GLN A 241 18.95 -3.47 13.88
CA GLN A 241 20.25 -3.67 14.52
C GLN A 241 20.45 -5.11 15.03
N ARG A 242 19.39 -5.74 15.56
CA ARG A 242 19.44 -7.14 15.99
C ARG A 242 19.68 -8.08 14.82
N LEU A 243 18.98 -7.85 13.70
CA LEU A 243 19.16 -8.63 12.49
C LEU A 243 20.59 -8.46 11.92
N ARG A 244 21.13 -7.23 11.96
CA ARG A 244 22.53 -6.95 11.58
C ARG A 244 23.52 -7.76 12.38
N ASN A 245 23.33 -7.79 13.69
CA ASN A 245 24.19 -8.53 14.59
C ASN A 245 24.05 -10.05 14.39
N ALA A 246 22.83 -10.54 14.12
CA ALA A 246 22.59 -11.94 13.80
C ALA A 246 23.29 -12.36 12.50
N ASN A 247 23.11 -11.59 11.42
CA ASN A 247 23.75 -11.86 10.12
C ASN A 247 25.28 -11.80 10.21
N LYS A 248 25.84 -10.87 11.00
CA LYS A 248 27.29 -10.84 11.27
C LYS A 248 27.78 -12.11 11.98
N LYS A 249 27.03 -12.61 12.97
CA LYS A 249 27.39 -13.86 13.67
C LYS A 249 27.27 -15.08 12.76
N ILE A 250 26.26 -15.13 11.91
CA ILE A 250 26.09 -16.22 10.92
C ILE A 250 27.30 -16.25 9.99
N ALA A 251 27.69 -15.10 9.43
CA ALA A 251 28.86 -15.02 8.56
C ALA A 251 30.17 -15.43 9.27
N GLY A 252 30.37 -15.00 10.53
CA GLY A 252 31.53 -15.41 11.32
C GLY A 252 31.56 -16.90 11.66
N LYS A 253 30.41 -17.58 11.74
CA LYS A 253 30.35 -19.03 11.96
C LYS A 253 30.74 -19.82 10.71
N TYR A 254 30.35 -19.38 9.52
CA TYR A 254 30.73 -20.07 8.27
C TYR A 254 32.23 -20.02 8.01
N ALA A 255 32.93 -18.97 8.48
CA ALA A 255 34.40 -18.92 8.50
C ALA A 255 35.08 -20.01 9.34
N GLN A 256 34.35 -20.60 10.31
CA GLN A 256 34.87 -21.65 11.18
C GLN A 256 34.57 -23.06 10.66
N VAL A 257 33.80 -23.19 9.57
CA VAL A 257 33.31 -24.49 9.05
C VAL A 257 34.01 -24.90 7.75
N GLU A 258 34.82 -24.04 7.12
CA GLU A 258 35.64 -24.41 5.95
C GLU A 258 36.83 -25.31 6.33
N GLY A 259 36.49 -26.56 6.62
CA GLY A 259 37.34 -27.74 6.56
C GLY A 259 36.68 -28.89 5.78
N GLN A 260 35.64 -28.63 4.98
CA GLN A 260 35.09 -29.60 4.04
C GLN A 260 34.63 -28.92 2.75
N ASP A 261 35.35 -29.25 1.68
CA ASP A 261 35.10 -28.88 0.29
C ASP A 261 33.67 -29.23 -0.15
N TYR A 262 33.05 -28.29 -0.86
CA TYR A 262 31.99 -28.61 -1.81
C TYR A 262 32.48 -28.18 -3.19
N GLU A 263 32.96 -29.17 -3.96
CA GLU A 263 33.21 -29.03 -5.40
C GLU A 263 31.89 -28.72 -6.12
N VAL A 264 31.97 -27.80 -7.10
CA VAL A 264 30.90 -27.48 -8.06
C VAL A 264 31.06 -28.34 -9.29
#